data_AF-A0A7R9D4W7-F1
#
_entry.id   AF-A0A7R9D4W7-F1
#
_cell.length_a   1.000
_cell.length_b   1.000
_cell.length_c   1.000
_cell.angle_alpha   90.00
_cell.angle_beta   90.00
_cell.angle_gamma   90.00
#
_symmetry.space_group_name_H-M   'P 1'
#
loop_
_entity.id
_entity.type
_entity.pdbx_description
1 polymer ?
#
loop_
_entity_poly.entity_id
_entity_poly.type
_entity_poly.pdbx_seq_one_letter_code
_entity_poly.pdbx_strand_id
1 'polypeptide(L)'
;MSGGVHRILQLCKRHAFVMPVFKSEGSGAVLDFFKFGPSGELLKHNVRHEWFLSNVVNTDHSVFPYWGGGQSTGNITEDFSEHYRYMKDMSSGQLPFGLAEMRAKVDRCGVAEDTGDGRYFTPSHHTILRSCAFVRPIDSSQAFYQWQKRRKMWWRKFSASPGRFSVTDIRSVEEGQRAEICAEFPMGLPKCRVCHSEGICTVRKVGQRVQADL
;
A
#
# COMPACT_ATOMS: atom_id res chain seq x y z
N MET A 1 22.55 16.36 11.70
CA MET A 1 21.96 15.86 10.43
C MET A 1 22.48 14.44 10.22
N SER A 2 21.61 13.43 10.15
CA SER A 2 22.06 12.04 9.98
C SER A 2 22.64 11.87 8.57
N GLY A 3 23.94 11.61 8.44
CA GLY A 3 24.62 11.58 7.13
C GLY A 3 24.23 10.40 6.22
N GLY A 4 23.49 9.42 6.76
CA GLY A 4 23.21 8.16 6.08
C GLY A 4 22.26 8.30 4.88
N VAL A 5 21.09 8.92 5.07
CA VAL A 5 20.08 9.04 4.00
C VAL A 5 20.57 9.92 2.86
N HIS A 6 21.20 11.04 3.20
CA HIS A 6 21.77 11.92 2.18
C HIS A 6 22.80 11.21 1.31
N ARG A 7 23.70 10.42 1.91
CA ARG A 7 24.70 9.62 1.18
C ARG A 7 24.05 8.57 0.27
N ILE A 8 23.00 7.90 0.75
CA ILE A 8 22.26 6.93 -0.08
C ILE A 8 21.59 7.63 -1.26
N LEU A 9 20.94 8.78 -1.05
CA LEU A 9 20.30 9.52 -2.13
C LEU A 9 21.31 10.03 -3.16
N GLN A 10 22.50 10.46 -2.73
CA GLN A 10 23.59 10.82 -3.65
C GLN A 10 24.02 9.62 -4.51
N LEU A 11 24.17 8.44 -3.91
CA LEU A 11 24.49 7.21 -4.65
C LEU A 11 23.34 6.83 -5.61
N CYS A 12 22.09 6.90 -5.15
CA CYS A 12 20.92 6.65 -5.99
C CYS A 12 20.87 7.59 -7.19
N LYS A 13 21.19 8.87 -7.01
CA LYS A 13 21.28 9.85 -8.11
C LYS A 13 22.41 9.49 -9.07
N ARG A 14 23.61 9.20 -8.56
CA ARG A 14 24.80 8.86 -9.36
C ARG A 14 24.58 7.59 -10.21
N HIS A 15 23.90 6.59 -9.66
CA HIS A 15 23.63 5.31 -10.32
C HIS A 15 22.26 5.25 -11.01
N ALA A 16 21.62 6.40 -11.22
CA ALA A 16 20.35 6.54 -11.93
C ALA A 16 19.21 5.65 -11.40
N PHE A 17 19.13 5.52 -10.07
CA PHE A 17 17.98 4.92 -9.38
C PHE A 17 16.88 5.96 -9.18
N VAL A 18 17.06 6.89 -8.24
CA VAL A 18 16.05 7.88 -7.88
C VAL A 18 16.66 9.23 -7.58
N MET A 19 15.92 10.29 -7.86
CA MET A 19 16.23 11.66 -7.49
C MET A 19 14.99 12.31 -6.86
N PRO A 20 15.07 12.87 -5.65
CA PRO A 20 13.96 13.58 -5.05
C PRO A 20 13.69 14.90 -5.79
N VAL A 21 12.42 15.19 -6.05
CA VAL A 21 11.92 16.45 -6.62
C VAL A 21 11.10 17.14 -5.55
N PHE A 22 11.50 18.36 -5.19
CA PHE A 22 10.84 19.14 -4.15
C PHE A 22 9.98 20.24 -4.76
N LYS A 23 8.86 20.53 -4.12
CA LYS A 23 8.04 21.72 -4.39
C LYS A 23 8.22 22.72 -3.26
N SER A 24 8.18 24.00 -3.62
CA SER A 24 8.17 25.09 -2.63
C SER A 24 6.75 25.26 -2.11
N GLU A 25 6.54 25.07 -0.81
CA GLU A 25 5.26 25.30 -0.15
C GLU A 25 5.50 26.17 1.10
N GLY A 26 5.07 27.43 1.06
CA GLY A 26 5.31 28.40 2.14
C GLY A 26 6.81 28.66 2.37
N SER A 27 7.26 28.50 3.62
CA SER A 27 8.66 28.68 4.05
C SER A 27 9.52 27.42 3.95
N GLY A 28 8.97 26.30 3.47
CA GLY A 28 9.64 24.99 3.42
C GLY A 28 9.64 24.33 2.04
N ALA A 29 10.50 23.33 1.89
CA ALA A 29 10.54 22.45 0.72
C ALA A 29 9.96 21.08 1.09
N VAL A 30 8.87 20.70 0.42
CA VAL A 30 8.20 19.41 0.60
C VAL A 30 8.59 18.46 -0.53
N LEU A 31 8.80 17.18 -0.22
CA LEU A 31 9.08 16.19 -1.26
C LEU A 31 7.82 15.97 -2.10
N ASP A 32 7.87 16.39 -3.36
CA ASP A 32 6.77 16.20 -4.28
C ASP A 32 6.75 14.76 -4.79
N PHE A 33 7.82 14.32 -5.47
CA PHE A 33 7.94 12.93 -5.94
C PHE A 33 9.40 12.52 -6.14
N PHE A 34 9.61 11.22 -6.37
CA PHE A 34 10.89 10.71 -6.85
C PHE A 34 10.87 10.56 -8.36
N LYS A 35 11.83 11.18 -9.04
CA LYS A 35 12.13 10.89 -10.44
C LYS A 35 12.97 9.62 -10.51
N PHE A 36 12.47 8.61 -11.20
CA PHE A 36 13.17 7.34 -11.40
C PHE A 36 14.07 7.44 -12.65
N GLY A 37 15.33 7.05 -12.52
CA GLY A 37 16.21 6.81 -13.67
C GLY A 37 16.04 5.39 -14.22
N PRO A 38 16.83 4.96 -15.22
CA PRO A 38 16.68 3.66 -15.85
C PRO A 38 16.76 2.48 -14.87
N SER A 39 17.74 2.47 -13.98
CA SER A 39 17.89 1.43 -12.94
C SER A 39 16.72 1.45 -11.96
N GLY A 40 16.22 2.64 -11.62
CA GLY A 40 15.08 2.81 -10.73
C GLY A 40 13.78 2.36 -11.36
N GLU A 41 13.56 2.65 -12.64
CA GLU A 41 12.34 2.24 -13.35
C GLU A 41 12.31 0.72 -13.53
N LEU A 42 13.45 0.09 -13.82
CA LEU A 42 13.55 -1.38 -13.86
C LEU A 42 13.26 -2.01 -12.49
N LEU A 43 13.84 -1.46 -11.41
CA LEU A 43 13.54 -1.94 -10.05
C LEU A 43 12.05 -1.79 -9.71
N LYS A 44 11.48 -0.63 -10.00
CA LYS A 44 10.06 -0.33 -9.78
C LYS A 44 9.15 -1.24 -10.60
N HIS A 45 9.50 -1.52 -11.85
CA HIS A 45 8.81 -2.49 -12.70
C HIS A 45 8.85 -3.90 -12.07
N ASN A 46 10.02 -4.37 -11.65
CA ASN A 46 10.18 -5.70 -11.06
C ASN A 46 9.39 -5.83 -9.74
N VAL A 47 9.41 -4.80 -8.89
CA VAL A 47 8.61 -4.76 -7.65
C VAL A 47 7.11 -4.84 -7.95
N ARG A 48 6.63 -4.10 -8.96
CA ARG A 48 5.23 -4.13 -9.38
C ARG A 48 4.85 -5.49 -9.97
N HIS A 49 5.70 -6.07 -10.80
CA HIS A 49 5.48 -7.36 -11.42
C HIS A 49 5.41 -8.47 -10.36
N GLU A 50 6.37 -8.52 -9.42
CA GLU A 50 6.35 -9.48 -8.32
C GLU A 50 5.15 -9.29 -7.39
N TRP A 51 4.69 -8.04 -7.19
CA TRP A 51 3.46 -7.79 -6.45
C TRP A 51 2.24 -8.34 -7.19
N PHE A 52 2.16 -8.13 -8.51
CA PHE A 52 1.06 -8.63 -9.33
C PHE A 52 1.03 -10.17 -9.33
N LEU A 53 2.19 -10.81 -9.53
CA LEU A 53 2.30 -12.26 -9.44
C LEU A 53 1.83 -12.78 -8.07
N SER A 54 2.22 -12.16 -6.97
CA SER A 54 1.88 -12.65 -5.63
C SER A 54 0.46 -12.34 -5.16
N ASN A 55 -0.18 -11.29 -5.68
CA ASN A 55 -1.51 -10.84 -5.22
C ASN A 55 -2.62 -11.09 -6.23
N VAL A 56 -2.29 -11.39 -7.49
CA VAL A 56 -3.28 -11.56 -8.57
C VAL A 56 -3.18 -12.93 -9.22
N VAL A 57 -1.97 -13.36 -9.61
CA VAL A 57 -1.79 -14.61 -10.36
C VAL A 57 -1.70 -15.83 -9.45
N ASN A 58 -0.85 -15.76 -8.43
CA ASN A 58 -0.54 -16.88 -7.54
C ASN A 58 -1.38 -16.82 -6.26
N THR A 59 -2.70 -16.84 -6.43
CA THR A 59 -3.68 -16.78 -5.33
C THR A 59 -4.57 -18.02 -5.32
N ASP A 60 -5.06 -18.39 -4.12
CA ASP A 60 -5.94 -19.54 -3.93
C ASP A 60 -7.38 -19.29 -4.42
N HIS A 61 -7.65 -18.09 -4.92
CA HIS A 61 -8.94 -17.63 -5.40
C HIS A 61 -8.76 -16.61 -6.52
N SER A 62 -9.80 -16.41 -7.31
CA SER A 62 -9.77 -15.46 -8.42
C SER A 62 -9.63 -14.02 -7.91
N VAL A 63 -8.55 -13.36 -8.32
CA VAL A 63 -8.34 -11.92 -8.09
C VAL A 63 -8.29 -11.23 -9.44
N PHE A 64 -9.14 -10.22 -9.61
CA PHE A 64 -9.30 -9.56 -10.89
C PHE A 64 -8.62 -8.19 -10.88
N PRO A 65 -7.78 -7.89 -11.89
CA PRO A 65 -7.27 -6.54 -12.06
C PRO A 65 -8.43 -5.60 -12.42
N TYR A 66 -8.46 -4.42 -11.80
CA TYR A 66 -9.41 -3.39 -12.14
C TYR A 66 -8.72 -2.03 -12.20
N TRP A 67 -9.41 -1.10 -12.85
CA TRP A 67 -9.02 0.30 -12.92
C TRP A 67 -10.13 1.14 -12.30
N GLY A 68 -9.88 1.68 -11.10
CA GLY A 68 -10.78 2.65 -10.50
C GLY A 68 -10.55 3.99 -11.19
N GLY A 69 -11.43 4.36 -12.12
CA GLY A 69 -11.41 5.70 -12.71
C GLY A 69 -11.49 6.79 -11.62
N GLY A 70 -10.82 7.93 -11.82
CA GLY A 70 -10.99 9.14 -10.99
C GLY A 70 -9.94 9.40 -9.90
N GLN A 71 -10.25 10.32 -8.98
CA GLN A 71 -9.53 10.50 -7.71
C GLN A 71 -10.14 9.54 -6.68
N SER A 72 -9.31 8.82 -5.92
CA SER A 72 -9.81 7.94 -4.84
C SER A 72 -10.58 8.79 -3.82
N THR A 73 -11.71 8.29 -3.32
CA THR A 73 -12.47 9.00 -2.27
C THR A 73 -11.74 8.98 -0.92
N GLY A 74 -10.64 8.24 -0.83
CA GLY A 74 -9.96 7.90 0.41
C GLY A 74 -10.69 6.80 1.18
N ASN A 75 -11.84 6.31 0.68
CA ASN A 75 -12.58 5.20 1.25
C ASN A 75 -12.55 4.01 0.30
N ILE A 76 -11.87 2.94 0.71
CA ILE A 76 -11.80 1.72 -0.09
C ILE A 76 -13.18 1.07 -0.32
N THR A 77 -14.10 1.20 0.62
CA THR A 77 -15.41 0.54 0.48
C THR A 77 -16.20 1.20 -0.64
N GLU A 78 -16.13 2.51 -0.73
CA GLU A 78 -16.76 3.29 -1.80
C GLU A 78 -16.08 3.01 -3.13
N ASP A 79 -14.74 3.11 -3.19
CA ASP A 79 -13.94 2.88 -4.39
C ASP A 79 -14.22 1.51 -5.04
N PHE A 80 -14.50 0.49 -4.22
CA PHE A 80 -14.71 -0.88 -4.68
C PHE A 80 -16.19 -1.30 -4.77
N SER A 81 -17.15 -0.46 -4.36
CA SER A 81 -18.56 -0.85 -4.22
C SER A 81 -19.21 -1.30 -5.53
N GLU A 82 -19.04 -0.53 -6.61
CA GLU A 82 -19.59 -0.85 -7.94
C GLU A 82 -18.92 -2.10 -8.52
N HIS A 83 -17.59 -2.14 -8.42
CA HIS A 83 -16.78 -3.28 -8.87
C HIS A 83 -17.16 -4.56 -8.13
N TYR A 84 -17.44 -4.49 -6.83
CA TYR A 84 -17.88 -5.63 -6.05
C TYR A 84 -19.18 -6.22 -6.60
N ARG A 85 -20.19 -5.40 -6.91
CA ARG A 85 -21.47 -5.89 -7.47
C ARG A 85 -21.23 -6.63 -8.79
N TYR A 86 -20.50 -5.99 -9.70
CA TYR A 86 -20.18 -6.56 -11.00
C TYR A 86 -19.41 -7.89 -10.88
N MET A 87 -18.41 -7.95 -10.01
CA MET A 87 -17.61 -9.16 -9.80
C MET A 87 -18.37 -10.26 -9.08
N LYS A 88 -19.27 -9.92 -8.17
CA LYS A 88 -20.12 -10.89 -7.48
C LYS A 88 -21.02 -11.61 -8.49
N ASP A 89 -21.56 -10.89 -9.46
CA ASP A 89 -22.39 -11.47 -10.51
C ASP A 89 -21.56 -12.39 -11.43
N MET A 90 -20.37 -11.93 -11.86
CA MET A 90 -19.48 -12.76 -12.70
C MET A 90 -18.93 -13.99 -11.98
N SER A 91 -18.76 -13.94 -10.66
CA SER A 91 -18.34 -15.09 -9.84
C SER A 91 -19.51 -15.99 -9.43
N SER A 92 -20.72 -15.79 -9.98
CA SER A 92 -21.94 -16.53 -9.60
C SER A 92 -22.20 -16.50 -8.08
N GLY A 93 -21.80 -15.42 -7.41
CA GLY A 93 -21.91 -15.23 -5.97
C GLY A 93 -20.94 -16.08 -5.13
N GLN A 94 -19.98 -16.78 -5.73
CA GLN A 94 -19.02 -17.62 -5.00
C GLN A 94 -17.94 -16.78 -4.32
N LEU A 95 -17.72 -17.03 -3.03
CA LEU A 95 -16.64 -16.44 -2.24
C LEU A 95 -15.59 -17.51 -1.89
N PRO A 96 -14.29 -17.15 -1.79
CA PRO A 96 -13.75 -15.80 -1.92
C PRO A 96 -13.40 -15.41 -3.36
N PHE A 97 -13.40 -14.10 -3.62
CA PHE A 97 -12.78 -13.50 -4.81
C PHE A 97 -12.12 -12.17 -4.42
N GLY A 98 -11.27 -11.61 -5.26
CA GLY A 98 -10.59 -10.36 -4.97
C GLY A 98 -10.51 -9.40 -6.15
N LEU A 99 -10.07 -8.19 -5.85
CA LEU A 99 -9.83 -7.11 -6.79
C LEU A 99 -8.45 -6.50 -6.53
N ALA A 100 -7.76 -6.11 -7.58
CA ALA A 100 -6.43 -5.51 -7.50
C ALA A 100 -6.28 -4.29 -8.41
N GLU A 101 -5.69 -3.21 -7.89
CA GLU A 101 -5.48 -1.96 -8.62
C GLU A 101 -4.06 -1.41 -8.39
N MET A 102 -3.53 -0.77 -9.42
CA MET A 102 -2.38 0.11 -9.34
C MET A 102 -2.83 1.54 -9.64
N ARG A 103 -2.53 2.49 -8.75
CA ARG A 103 -3.00 3.86 -8.89
C ARG A 103 -1.89 4.87 -8.59
N ALA A 104 -1.88 5.97 -9.33
CA ALA A 104 -1.15 7.16 -8.91
C ALA A 104 -1.95 7.87 -7.80
N LYS A 105 -1.31 8.15 -6.67
CA LYS A 105 -1.90 8.85 -5.53
C LYS A 105 -1.26 10.22 -5.39
N VAL A 106 -2.09 11.22 -5.11
CA VAL A 106 -1.69 12.57 -4.74
C VAL A 106 -2.17 12.82 -3.32
N ASP A 107 -1.24 12.82 -2.37
CA ASP A 107 -1.51 13.22 -1.00
C ASP A 107 -1.34 14.73 -0.89
N ARG A 108 -2.37 15.41 -0.37
CA ARG A 108 -2.23 16.80 0.08
C ARG A 108 -1.33 16.76 1.30
N CYS A 109 -0.06 17.14 1.14
CA CYS A 109 0.85 17.19 2.27
C CYS A 109 0.26 18.10 3.35
N GLY A 110 -0.13 17.50 4.49
CA GLY A 110 0.00 18.21 5.75
C GLY A 110 1.48 18.50 5.89
N VAL A 111 1.84 19.76 6.16
CA VAL A 111 3.22 20.17 6.43
C VAL A 111 3.77 19.20 7.46
N ALA A 112 4.64 18.27 7.03
CA ALA A 112 5.34 17.47 7.99
C ALA A 112 6.21 18.46 8.76
N GLU A 113 5.87 18.71 10.03
CA GLU A 113 6.72 19.48 10.95
C GLU A 113 8.11 18.84 11.11
N ASP A 114 8.31 17.65 10.53
CA ASP A 114 9.56 16.92 10.47
C ASP A 114 10.53 17.55 9.47
N THR A 115 11.35 18.47 9.99
CA THR A 115 12.53 19.05 9.33
C THR A 115 13.69 18.07 9.15
N GLY A 116 13.50 16.77 9.48
CA GLY A 116 14.49 15.70 9.38
C GLY A 116 14.44 14.85 8.11
N ASP A 117 15.10 13.69 8.16
CA ASP A 117 15.16 12.72 7.06
C ASP A 117 13.81 12.01 6.82
N GLY A 118 12.82 12.15 7.71
CA GLY A 118 11.49 11.57 7.57
C GLY A 118 10.74 12.07 6.33
N ARG A 119 11.01 13.30 5.88
CA ARG A 119 10.40 13.89 4.67
C ARG A 119 10.61 13.08 3.39
N TYR A 120 11.66 12.26 3.32
CA TYR A 120 11.93 11.43 2.15
C TYR A 120 11.00 10.21 2.05
N PHE A 121 10.26 9.90 3.12
CA PHE A 121 9.36 8.75 3.20
C PHE A 121 7.89 9.12 3.01
N THR A 122 7.59 10.41 2.81
CA THR A 122 6.23 10.93 2.63
C THR A 122 6.13 11.83 1.38
N PRO A 123 6.38 11.29 0.17
CA PRO A 123 6.21 12.06 -1.07
C PRO A 123 4.73 12.39 -1.34
N SER A 124 4.45 13.60 -1.80
CA SER A 124 3.09 14.02 -2.20
C SER A 124 2.54 13.18 -3.35
N HIS A 125 3.34 12.84 -4.35
CA HIS A 125 2.95 11.95 -5.45
C HIS A 125 3.69 10.62 -5.39
N HIS A 126 2.93 9.53 -5.36
CA HIS A 126 3.48 8.18 -5.36
C HIS A 126 2.51 7.18 -6.00
N THR A 127 3.01 5.99 -6.33
CA THR A 127 2.16 4.89 -6.80
C THR A 127 1.76 4.01 -5.62
N ILE A 128 0.47 3.69 -5.52
CA ILE A 128 -0.07 2.70 -4.60
C ILE A 128 -0.48 1.44 -5.35
N LEU A 129 -0.32 0.29 -4.69
CA LEU A 129 -0.79 -1.01 -5.14
C LEU A 129 -1.79 -1.51 -4.11
N ARG A 130 -3.05 -1.64 -4.52
CA ARG A 130 -4.18 -2.01 -3.65
C ARG A 130 -4.68 -3.39 -4.02
N SER A 131 -5.02 -4.17 -3.02
CA SER A 131 -5.71 -5.46 -3.19
C SER A 131 -6.80 -5.56 -2.14
N CYS A 132 -7.99 -5.95 -2.58
CA CYS A 132 -9.15 -6.20 -1.75
C CYS A 132 -9.58 -7.66 -1.95
N ALA A 133 -9.87 -8.37 -0.86
CA ALA A 133 -10.40 -9.73 -0.92
C ALA A 133 -11.78 -9.76 -0.23
N PHE A 134 -12.75 -10.30 -0.94
CA PHE A 134 -14.11 -10.53 -0.45
C PHE A 134 -14.20 -11.96 0.04
N VAL A 135 -14.55 -12.12 1.32
CA VAL A 135 -14.57 -13.41 2.03
C VAL A 135 -15.86 -13.55 2.81
N ARG A 136 -16.22 -14.78 3.20
CA ARG A 136 -17.36 -14.99 4.09
C ARG A 136 -17.06 -14.37 5.46
N PRO A 137 -18.06 -13.78 6.14
CA PRO A 137 -17.85 -13.15 7.45
C PRO A 137 -17.24 -14.09 8.51
N ILE A 138 -17.44 -15.40 8.41
CA ILE A 138 -16.87 -16.40 9.33
C ILE A 138 -15.37 -16.64 9.11
N ASP A 139 -14.89 -16.50 7.88
CA ASP A 139 -13.49 -16.75 7.49
C ASP A 139 -12.61 -15.51 7.61
N SER A 140 -13.23 -14.38 7.92
CA SER A 140 -12.71 -13.04 7.75
C SER A 140 -11.50 -12.73 8.64
N SER A 141 -11.57 -13.07 9.93
CA SER A 141 -10.45 -12.94 10.87
C SER A 141 -9.26 -13.81 10.48
N GLN A 142 -9.53 -15.05 10.03
CA GLN A 142 -8.50 -15.98 9.58
C GLN A 142 -7.84 -15.46 8.30
N ALA A 143 -8.63 -15.02 7.32
CA ALA A 143 -8.16 -14.43 6.07
C ALA A 143 -7.28 -13.21 6.33
N PHE A 144 -7.69 -12.31 7.23
CA PHE A 144 -6.91 -11.13 7.61
C PHE A 144 -5.55 -11.49 8.20
N TYR A 145 -5.51 -12.46 9.12
CA TYR A 145 -4.27 -12.91 9.74
C TYR A 145 -3.33 -13.60 8.74
N GLN A 146 -3.88 -14.43 7.85
CA GLN A 146 -3.11 -15.07 6.78
C GLN A 146 -2.55 -14.04 5.79
N TRP A 147 -3.34 -13.02 5.44
CA TRP A 147 -2.89 -11.92 4.60
C TRP A 147 -1.71 -11.17 5.24
N GLN A 148 -1.80 -10.82 6.52
CA GLN A 148 -0.70 -10.15 7.24
C GLN A 148 0.59 -10.98 7.20
N LYS A 149 0.50 -12.30 7.46
CA LYS A 149 1.64 -13.22 7.38
C LYS A 149 2.25 -13.27 5.98
N ARG A 150 1.42 -13.53 4.95
CA ARG A 150 1.84 -13.62 3.55
C ARG A 150 2.53 -12.32 3.11
N ARG A 151 1.95 -11.17 3.47
CA ARG A 151 2.48 -9.85 3.11
C ARG A 151 3.79 -9.52 3.82
N LYS A 152 3.93 -9.87 5.11
CA LYS A 152 5.22 -9.76 5.83
C LYS A 152 6.29 -10.63 5.17
N MET A 153 5.96 -11.88 4.82
CA MET A 153 6.89 -12.79 4.16
C MET A 153 7.31 -12.29 2.78
N TRP A 154 6.39 -11.71 2.01
CA TRP A 154 6.71 -11.08 0.73
C TRP A 154 7.75 -9.98 0.90
N TRP A 155 7.59 -9.08 1.89
CA TRP A 155 8.58 -8.01 2.14
C TRP A 155 9.95 -8.55 2.59
N ARG A 156 9.94 -9.66 3.31
CA ARG A 156 11.16 -10.36 3.74
C ARG A 156 11.94 -10.96 2.57
N LYS A 157 11.25 -11.47 1.52
CA LYS A 157 11.87 -12.10 0.33
C LYS A 157 12.91 -11.19 -0.35
N PHE A 158 12.63 -9.90 -0.44
CA PHE A 158 13.47 -8.94 -1.18
C PHE A 158 14.41 -8.14 -0.28
N SER A 159 14.53 -8.51 0.99
CA SER A 159 15.27 -7.74 1.98
C SER A 159 16.57 -8.40 2.37
N ALA A 160 17.66 -7.65 2.30
CA ALA A 160 18.95 -8.07 2.86
C ALA A 160 18.89 -8.27 4.40
N SER A 161 17.91 -7.68 5.08
CA SER A 161 17.71 -7.84 6.52
C SER A 161 16.24 -8.17 6.81
N PRO A 162 15.82 -9.44 6.70
CA PRO A 162 14.41 -9.83 6.89
C PRO A 162 13.86 -9.52 8.29
N GLY A 163 14.71 -9.47 9.31
CA GLY A 163 14.33 -9.20 10.70
C GLY A 163 13.78 -7.78 10.95
N ARG A 164 14.01 -6.84 10.02
CA ARG A 164 13.58 -5.44 10.17
C ARG A 164 12.08 -5.20 10.03
N PHE A 165 11.32 -6.21 9.59
CA PHE A 165 9.88 -6.07 9.36
C PHE A 165 9.07 -6.55 10.56
N SER A 166 8.24 -5.65 11.08
CA SER A 166 7.25 -5.94 12.13
C SER A 166 5.83 -5.70 11.60
N VAL A 167 4.87 -6.37 12.22
CA VAL A 167 3.42 -6.12 12.02
C VAL A 167 2.95 -5.44 13.31
N THR A 168 2.21 -4.35 13.20
CA THR A 168 1.63 -3.68 14.37
C THR A 168 0.49 -4.50 14.96
N ASP A 169 0.12 -4.21 16.21
CA ASP A 169 -1.12 -4.74 16.76
C ASP A 169 -2.34 -4.32 15.93
N ILE A 170 -3.35 -5.18 15.95
CA ILE A 170 -4.62 -4.94 15.26
C ILE A 170 -5.37 -3.85 16.03
N ARG A 171 -5.68 -2.75 15.33
CA ARG A 171 -6.47 -1.65 15.86
C ARG A 171 -7.88 -1.71 15.30
N SER A 172 -8.88 -1.51 16.16
CA SER A 172 -10.26 -1.32 15.74
C SER A 172 -10.44 0.11 15.23
N VAL A 173 -11.01 0.24 14.03
CA VAL A 173 -11.38 1.52 13.39
C VAL A 173 -12.85 1.47 13.00
N GLU A 174 -13.47 2.62 12.70
CA GLU A 174 -14.88 2.70 12.27
C GLU A 174 -15.20 1.79 11.06
N GLU A 175 -14.17 1.47 10.28
CA GLU A 175 -14.25 0.68 9.06
C GLU A 175 -13.86 -0.80 9.24
N GLY A 176 -13.52 -1.24 10.46
CA GLY A 176 -13.17 -2.63 10.76
C GLY A 176 -11.87 -2.75 11.55
N GLN A 177 -10.99 -3.64 11.11
CA GLN A 177 -9.71 -3.91 11.76
C GLN A 177 -8.55 -3.46 10.85
N ARG A 178 -7.52 -2.86 11.45
CA ARG A 178 -6.35 -2.36 10.73
C ARG A 178 -5.05 -2.80 11.39
N ALA A 179 -4.12 -3.26 10.58
CA ALA A 179 -2.74 -3.55 10.96
C ALA A 179 -1.79 -2.99 9.89
N GLU A 180 -0.58 -2.61 10.29
CA GLU A 180 0.44 -2.05 9.40
C GLU A 180 1.68 -2.94 9.39
N ILE A 181 2.34 -3.03 8.23
CA ILE A 181 3.67 -3.62 8.12
C ILE A 181 4.69 -2.48 8.13
N CYS A 182 5.57 -2.53 9.11
CA CYS A 182 6.57 -1.51 9.33
C CYS A 182 7.98 -2.07 9.08
N ALA A 183 8.87 -1.22 8.59
CA ALA A 183 10.29 -1.52 8.48
C ALA A 183 11.12 -0.55 9.33
N GLU A 184 12.08 -1.10 10.05
CA GLU A 184 13.07 -0.34 10.82
C GLU A 184 14.34 -0.19 9.98
N PHE A 185 14.80 1.04 9.83
CA PHE A 185 16.01 1.35 9.05
C PHE A 185 17.15 1.75 10.00
N PRO A 186 18.38 1.22 9.81
CA PRO A 186 19.50 1.42 10.75
C PRO A 186 19.97 2.87 10.97
N MET A 187 19.38 3.85 10.27
CA MET A 187 19.88 5.23 10.21
C MET A 187 19.14 6.20 11.14
N GLY A 188 18.57 5.71 12.26
CA GLY A 188 17.77 6.56 13.16
C GLY A 188 16.52 7.13 12.49
N LEU A 189 16.08 6.50 11.39
CA LEU A 189 14.93 6.95 10.65
C LEU A 189 13.65 6.54 11.36
N PRO A 190 12.58 7.35 11.23
CA PRO A 190 11.29 6.95 11.72
C PRO A 190 10.93 5.59 11.12
N LYS A 191 10.34 4.73 11.95
CA LYS A 191 9.77 3.44 11.55
C LYS A 191 8.91 3.68 10.31
N CYS A 192 9.41 3.25 9.16
CA CYS A 192 8.75 3.55 7.91
C CYS A 192 7.57 2.59 7.78
N ARG A 193 6.37 3.14 7.66
CA ARG A 193 5.17 2.37 7.38
C ARG A 193 5.23 1.96 5.92
N VAL A 194 5.83 0.80 5.66
CA VAL A 194 6.02 0.26 4.31
C VAL A 194 4.68 -0.11 3.67
N CYS A 195 3.64 -0.28 4.48
CA CYS A 195 2.27 -0.37 4.01
C CYS A 195 1.37 0.55 4.85
N HIS A 196 0.99 1.70 4.30
CA HIS A 196 -0.42 2.08 4.36
C HIS A 196 -1.16 1.14 3.43
N SER A 197 -1.26 -0.12 3.85
CA SER A 197 -2.38 -0.90 3.40
C SER A 197 -3.56 -0.27 4.15
N GLU A 198 -4.29 0.59 3.46
CA GLU A 198 -5.74 0.36 3.38
C GLU A 198 -5.97 -0.99 2.67
N GLY A 199 -5.32 -2.06 3.15
CA GLY A 199 -5.98 -3.32 3.27
C GLY A 199 -6.88 -3.08 4.46
N ILE A 200 -7.96 -2.34 4.23
CA ILE A 200 -9.14 -2.70 4.97
C ILE A 200 -9.40 -4.11 4.45
N CYS A 201 -8.93 -5.09 5.21
CA CYS A 201 -9.73 -6.28 5.33
C CYS A 201 -10.96 -5.76 6.06
N THR A 202 -11.87 -5.19 5.28
CA THR A 202 -13.19 -4.79 5.75
C THR A 202 -13.85 -6.12 5.98
N VAL A 203 -13.54 -6.73 7.11
CA VAL A 203 -14.39 -7.71 7.76
C VAL A 203 -15.60 -6.92 8.25
N ARG A 204 -16.37 -6.40 7.30
CA ARG A 204 -17.74 -5.99 7.57
C ARG A 204 -18.56 -7.23 7.32
N LYS A 205 -19.43 -7.55 8.28
CA LYS A 205 -20.61 -8.37 7.98
C LYS A 205 -21.30 -7.69 6.81
N VAL A 206 -21.08 -8.18 5.58
CA VAL A 206 -21.81 -7.77 4.38
C VAL A 206 -23.32 -8.08 4.52
N GLY A 207 -23.76 -8.68 5.63
CA GLY A 207 -25.14 -9.06 5.89
C GLY A 207 -26.01 -8.09 6.71
N GLN A 208 -25.61 -6.85 7.04
CA GLN A 208 -26.53 -5.97 7.80
C GLN A 208 -26.68 -4.51 7.33
N ARG A 209 -25.81 -3.97 6.46
CA ARG A 209 -25.97 -2.58 6.00
C ARG A 209 -26.11 -2.39 4.49
N VAL A 210 -25.66 -3.35 3.68
CA VAL A 210 -25.97 -3.35 2.23
C VAL A 210 -27.44 -3.72 1.97
N GLN A 211 -28.11 -4.28 2.98
CA GLN A 211 -29.55 -4.57 2.95
C GLN A 211 -30.41 -3.42 3.49
N ALA A 212 -29.81 -2.34 3.99
CA ALA A 212 -30.53 -1.23 4.60
C ALA A 212 -30.63 0.01 3.68
N ASP A 213 -29.78 0.10 2.66
CA ASP A 213 -29.79 1.18 1.67
C ASP A 213 -29.87 0.63 0.21
N LEU A 214 -30.51 -0.54 0.04
CA LEU A 214 -30.99 -1.09 -1.23
C LEU A 214 -32.46 -1.49 -1.07
#